data_AF-A0A963HXI4-F1
#
_entry.id   AF-A0A963HXI4-F1
#
_cell.length_a   1.000
_cell.length_b   1.000
_cell.length_c   1.000
_cell.angle_alpha   90.00
_cell.angle_beta   90.00
_cell.angle_gamma   90.00
#
_symmetry.space_group_name_H-M   'P 1'
#
loop_
_entity.id
_entity.type
_entity.pdbx_description
1 polymer ?
#
loop_
_entity_poly.entity_id
_entity_poly.type
_entity_poly.pdbx_seq_one_letter_code
_entity_poly.pdbx_strand_id
1 'polypeptide(L)'
;DIETEPDDAAIAETIIAMAHTLRIQVLAEGVETAGQLRMLRGWACDAYQGYLCSRPLPAEDMNALLKGLRAARLYGLPEMGNG
;
A
#
# COMPACT_ATOMS: atom_id res chain seq x y z
N ASP A 1 -3.87 -12.99 7.35
CA ASP A 1 -4.50 -11.71 6.92
C ASP A 1 -4.57 -10.73 8.09
N ILE A 2 -4.02 -9.52 7.95
CA ILE A 2 -3.90 -8.56 9.07
C ILE A 2 -5.23 -7.99 9.57
N GLU A 3 -6.32 -8.06 8.80
CA GLU A 3 -7.64 -7.56 9.25
C GLU A 3 -8.37 -8.57 10.16
N THR A 4 -8.09 -9.87 10.00
CA THR A 4 -8.89 -10.94 10.60
C THR A 4 -8.09 -11.88 11.50
N GLU A 5 -6.77 -11.92 11.35
CA GLU A 5 -5.87 -12.78 12.12
C GLU A 5 -4.96 -11.91 13.01
N PRO A 6 -5.20 -11.86 14.34
CA PRO A 6 -4.46 -11.00 15.26
C PRO A 6 -2.95 -11.26 15.28
N ASP A 7 -2.53 -12.52 15.10
CA ASP A 7 -1.11 -12.89 15.10
C ASP A 7 -0.38 -12.30 13.88
N ASP A 8 -1.01 -12.33 12.70
CA ASP A 8 -0.48 -11.71 11.48
C ASP A 8 -0.35 -10.20 11.64
N ALA A 9 -1.35 -9.56 12.24
CA ALA A 9 -1.31 -8.13 12.54
C ALA A 9 -0.14 -7.78 13.49
N ALA A 10 0.02 -8.55 14.57
CA ALA A 10 1.09 -8.34 15.54
C ALA A 10 2.49 -8.54 14.93
N ILE A 11 2.66 -9.56 14.08
CA ILE A 11 3.91 -9.81 13.36
C ILE A 11 4.22 -8.64 12.41
N ALA A 12 3.24 -8.20 11.61
CA ALA A 12 3.41 -7.09 10.68
C ALA A 12 3.79 -5.79 11.40
N GLU A 13 3.06 -5.42 12.45
CA GLU A 13 3.35 -4.23 13.26
C GLU A 13 4.76 -4.29 13.86
N THR A 14 5.15 -5.44 14.41
CA THR A 14 6.48 -5.63 15.00
C THR A 14 7.59 -5.47 13.96
N ILE A 15 7.43 -6.06 12.77
CA ILE A 15 8.40 -5.95 11.68
C ILE A 15 8.56 -4.49 11.24
N ILE A 16 7.45 -3.76 11.11
CA ILE A 16 7.50 -2.33 10.71
C ILE A 16 8.26 -1.51 11.76
N ALA A 17 7.93 -1.68 13.05
CA ALA A 17 8.61 -0.98 14.13
C ALA A 17 10.11 -1.31 14.21
N MET A 18 10.48 -2.57 14.00
CA MET A 18 11.88 -3.00 13.94
C MET A 18 12.62 -2.36 12.76
N ALA A 19 12.04 -2.34 11.57
CA ALA A 19 12.64 -1.75 10.39
C ALA A 19 12.92 -0.26 10.59
N HIS A 20 11.99 0.49 11.19
CA HIS A 20 12.20 1.92 11.48
C HIS A 20 13.29 2.14 12.53
N THR A 21 13.41 1.28 13.53
CA THR A 21 14.53 1.30 14.50
C THR A 21 15.88 1.14 13.80
N LEU A 22 15.91 0.30 12.76
CA LEU A 22 17.10 0.05 11.92
C LEU A 22 17.25 1.06 10.77
N ARG A 23 16.35 2.05 10.65
CA ARG A 23 16.31 3.04 9.56
C ARG A 23 16.17 2.41 8.17
N ILE A 24 15.39 1.33 8.09
CA ILE A 24 15.05 0.61 6.85
C ILE A 24 13.62 1.01 6.46
N GLN A 25 13.40 1.27 5.17
CA GLN A 25 12.07 1.52 4.62
C GLN A 25 11.32 0.20 4.40
N VAL A 26 10.02 0.20 4.65
CA VAL A 26 9.15 -0.98 4.55
C VAL A 26 8.15 -0.82 3.41
N LEU A 27 8.10 -1.82 2.53
CA LEU A 27 7.06 -2.01 1.53
C LEU A 27 6.14 -3.15 1.98
N ALA A 28 4.87 -2.88 2.23
CA ALA A 28 3.86 -3.92 2.41
C ALA A 28 3.36 -4.44 1.06
N GLU A 29 3.59 -5.71 0.75
CA GLU A 29 3.07 -6.35 -0.45
C GLU A 29 1.75 -7.08 -0.19
N GLY A 30 0.90 -7.18 -1.22
CA GLY A 30 -0.37 -7.90 -1.15
C GLY A 30 -1.53 -7.12 -0.52
N VAL A 31 -1.52 -5.78 -0.58
CA VAL A 31 -2.63 -4.96 -0.04
C VAL A 31 -3.81 -4.91 -1.02
N GLU A 32 -4.93 -5.49 -0.61
CA GLU A 32 -6.13 -5.64 -1.44
C GLU A 32 -7.29 -4.76 -0.98
N THR A 33 -7.35 -4.41 0.30
CA THR A 33 -8.48 -3.66 0.87
C THR A 33 -8.05 -2.32 1.46
N ALA A 34 -8.99 -1.36 1.48
CA ALA A 34 -8.79 -0.10 2.19
C ALA A 34 -8.59 -0.28 3.71
N GLY A 35 -9.07 -1.39 4.28
CA GLY A 35 -8.89 -1.72 5.70
C GLY A 35 -7.44 -2.09 6.03
N GLN A 36 -6.85 -2.99 5.25
CA GLN A 36 -5.43 -3.33 5.32
C GLN A 36 -4.56 -2.07 5.18
N LEU A 37 -4.84 -1.21 4.18
CA LEU A 37 -4.08 0.04 3.98
C LEU A 37 -4.19 0.99 5.19
N ARG A 38 -5.37 1.10 5.82
CA ARG A 38 -5.54 1.93 7.02
C ARG A 38 -4.70 1.41 8.19
N MET A 39 -4.66 0.10 8.42
CA MET A 39 -3.84 -0.50 9.48
C MET A 39 -2.36 -0.27 9.22
N LEU A 40 -1.89 -0.56 8.00
CA LEU A 40 -0.49 -0.35 7.60
C LEU A 40 -0.05 1.12 7.73
N ARG A 41 -0.91 2.07 7.35
CA ARG A 41 -0.65 3.51 7.56
C ARG A 41 -0.61 3.87 9.05
N GLY A 42 -1.48 3.27 9.86
CA GLY A 42 -1.48 3.43 11.32
C GLY A 42 -0.17 2.97 11.98
N TRP A 43 0.44 1.91 11.44
CA TRP A 43 1.76 1.41 11.85
C TRP A 43 2.93 2.12 11.16
N ALA A 44 2.67 3.20 10.42
CA ALA A 44 3.67 4.00 9.69
C ALA A 44 4.43 3.25 8.58
N CYS A 45 3.86 2.21 7.97
CA CYS A 45 4.44 1.56 6.79
C CYS A 45 4.71 2.58 5.66
N ASP A 46 5.90 2.53 5.04
CA ASP A 46 6.37 3.59 4.15
C ASP A 46 5.72 3.55 2.76
N ALA A 47 5.44 2.34 2.26
CA ALA A 47 4.84 2.12 0.96
C ALA A 47 4.02 0.83 0.95
N TYR A 48 3.15 0.70 -0.04
CA TYR A 48 2.44 -0.55 -0.28
C TYR A 48 2.36 -0.90 -1.77
N GLN A 49 2.22 -2.19 -2.04
CA GLN A 49 1.88 -2.75 -3.34
C GLN A 49 0.72 -3.73 -3.15
N GLY A 50 -0.25 -3.71 -4.06
CA GLY A 50 -1.30 -4.71 -4.11
C GLY A 50 -2.46 -4.28 -4.99
N TYR A 51 -3.49 -5.14 -5.08
CA TYR A 51 -4.63 -4.94 -5.98
C TYR A 51 -5.45 -3.69 -5.64
N LEU A 52 -5.36 -3.20 -4.41
CA LEU A 52 -5.94 -1.90 -4.04
C LEU A 52 -5.33 -0.74 -4.84
N CYS A 53 -4.03 -0.82 -5.16
CA CYS A 53 -3.34 0.20 -5.96
C CYS A 53 -3.56 -0.06 -7.46
N SER A 54 -3.27 -1.27 -7.91
CA SER A 54 -3.46 -1.68 -9.30
C SER A 54 -3.39 -3.19 -9.42
N ARG A 55 -4.10 -3.76 -10.40
CA ARG A 55 -3.85 -5.14 -10.84
C ARG A 55 -2.55 -5.19 -11.65
N PRO A 56 -1.90 -6.36 -11.76
CA PRO A 56 -0.79 -6.55 -12.68
C PRO A 56 -1.21 -6.14 -14.09
N LEU A 57 -0.35 -5.37 -14.73
CA LEU A 57 -0.62 -4.76 -16.02
C LEU A 57 0.50 -5.07 -17.02
N PRO A 58 0.17 -5.19 -18.32
CA PRO A 58 1.18 -5.24 -19.38
C PRO A 58 2.09 -4.01 -19.38
N ALA A 59 3.29 -4.17 -19.96
CA ALA A 59 4.29 -3.11 -19.97
C ALA A 59 3.81 -1.86 -20.74
N GLU A 60 3.04 -2.07 -21.81
CA GLU A 60 2.43 -1.03 -22.64
C GLU A 60 1.48 -0.12 -21.85
N ASP A 61 0.83 -0.64 -20.81
CA ASP A 61 -0.18 0.09 -20.02
C ASP A 61 0.44 0.88 -18.86
N MET A 62 1.69 0.60 -18.49
CA MET A 62 2.37 1.21 -17.33
C MET A 62 2.47 2.73 -17.45
N ASN A 63 2.76 3.23 -18.65
CA ASN A 63 2.86 4.67 -18.90
C ASN A 63 1.53 5.41 -18.65
N ALA A 64 0.40 4.77 -18.96
CA ALA A 64 -0.92 5.37 -18.72
C ALA A 64 -1.21 5.44 -17.22
N LEU A 65 -0.94 4.36 -16.49
CA LEU A 65 -1.09 4.31 -15.04
C LEU A 65 -0.25 5.40 -14.34
N LEU A 66 1.03 5.51 -14.67
CA LEU A 66 1.93 6.51 -14.06
C LEU A 66 1.49 7.95 -14.32
N LYS A 67 0.97 8.25 -15.52
CA LYS A 67 0.39 9.56 -15.83
C LYS A 67 -0.85 9.84 -15.00
N GLY A 68 -1.73 8.83 -14.84
CA GLY A 68 -2.93 8.92 -14.01
C GLY A 68 -2.59 9.21 -12.54
N LEU A 69 -1.68 8.45 -11.95
CA LEU A 69 -1.24 8.63 -10.55
C LEU A 69 -0.61 10.02 -10.32
N ARG A 70 0.23 10.49 -11.25
CA ARG A 70 0.81 11.83 -11.18
C ARG A 70 -0.27 12.92 -11.22
N ALA A 71 -1.25 12.79 -12.11
CA ALA A 71 -2.35 13.74 -12.20
C ALA A 71 -3.19 13.75 -10.91
N ALA A 72 -3.54 12.56 -10.37
CA ALA A 72 -4.29 12.46 -9.12
C ALA A 72 -3.57 13.14 -7.96
N ARG A 73 -2.26 12.94 -7.82
CA ARG A 73 -1.44 13.57 -6.79
C ARG A 73 -1.35 15.10 -6.94
N LEU A 74 -1.19 15.61 -8.16
CA LEU A 74 -1.04 17.05 -8.42
C LEU A 74 -2.34 17.83 -8.20
N TYR A 75 -3.48 17.22 -8.54
CA TYR A 75 -4.79 17.88 -8.51
C TYR A 75 -5.65 17.46 -7.31
N GLY A 76 -5.14 16.59 -6.43
CA GLY A 76 -5.89 16.10 -5.27
C GLY A 76 -7.15 15.31 -5.65
N LEU A 77 -7.15 14.66 -6.82
CA LEU A 77 -8.28 13.84 -7.26
C LEU A 77 -8.36 12.59 -6.39
N PRO A 78 -9.57 12.09 -6.07
CA PRO A 78 -9.71 10.82 -5.37
C PRO A 78 -9.00 9.70 -6.15
N GLU A 79 -8.31 8.82 -5.43
CA GLU A 79 -7.51 7.77 -6.06
C GLU A 79 -8.39 6.88 -6.97
N MET A 80 -7.87 6.54 -8.16
CA MET A 80 -8.58 5.70 -9.13
C MET A 80 -8.72 4.28 -8.58
N GLY A 81 -9.79 4.03 -7.82
CA GLY A 81 -10.02 2.74 -7.20
C GLY A 81 -11.36 2.55 -6.48
N ASN A 82 -12.34 3.47 -6.62
CA ASN A 82 -13.69 3.24 -6.10
C ASN A 82 -14.72 3.36 -7.22
N GLY A 83 -15.10 2.21 -7.76
CA GLY A 83 -16.45 1.94 -8.26
C GLY A 83 -17.21 1.18 -7.19
#